data_AF-A0A830BMB5-F1
#
_entry.id   AF-A0A830BMB5-F1
#
_cell.length_a   1.000
_cell.length_b   1.000
_cell.length_c   1.000
_cell.angle_alpha   90.00
_cell.angle_beta   90.00
_cell.angle_gamma   90.00
#
_symmetry.space_group_name_H-M   'P 1'
#
loop_
_entity.id
_entity.type
_entity.pdbx_description
1 polymer ?
#
loop_
_entity_poly.entity_id
_entity_poly.type
_entity_poly.pdbx_seq_one_letter_code
_entity_poly.pdbx_strand_id
1 'polypeptide(L)'
;MGLCNVSGEFERFEQATRGDGTLRFLVVGDWGRKGEYNQSQVAFQMGRIGDELDIDFVVSTGDNFYDNGLKGENDPSFLDSFTHIYTAKSLQKQWFSVLGNHDYRGDAVAQLSPLLRKIDSRWLCLRSFVVGAEIAELFLVDTTPFVNNYFKDPGEHKYDWRDVSPVKSYTAHLLKVSALCQFSFEISVVFELVMLNRKLLLLEFTKKN
;
A
#
# COMPACT_ATOMS: atom_id res chain seq x y z
N MET A 1 -8.53 26.99 8.29
CA MET A 1 -7.41 27.09 7.33
C MET A 1 -6.29 26.20 7.84
N GLY A 2 -6.22 24.96 7.35
CA GLY A 2 -5.14 24.04 7.68
C GLY A 2 -3.93 24.38 6.81
N LEU A 3 -2.79 24.60 7.45
CA LEU A 3 -1.51 24.87 6.78
C LEU A 3 -1.13 23.63 5.97
N CYS A 4 -1.09 23.77 4.64
CA CYS A 4 -0.53 22.79 3.73
C CYS A 4 0.99 22.83 3.88
N ASN A 5 1.52 22.05 4.82
CA ASN A 5 2.96 21.88 4.99
C ASN A 5 3.44 20.92 3.90
N VAL A 6 3.65 21.45 2.68
CA VAL A 6 4.18 20.67 1.57
C VAL A 6 5.70 20.63 1.72
N SER A 7 6.21 19.66 2.50
CA SER A 7 7.57 19.19 2.24
C SER A 7 7.61 18.70 0.80
N GLY A 8 8.59 19.14 0.01
CA GLY A 8 8.73 18.76 -1.41
C GLY A 8 9.15 17.32 -1.63
N GLU A 9 8.92 16.43 -0.67
CA GLU A 9 9.43 15.06 -0.60
C GLU A 9 8.34 14.16 -0.01
N PHE A 10 8.33 12.90 -0.47
CA PHE A 10 7.47 11.87 0.09
C PHE A 10 7.84 11.57 1.54
N GLU A 11 6.82 11.26 2.35
CA GLU A 11 7.05 10.72 3.69
C GLU A 11 7.90 9.45 3.55
N ARG A 12 8.90 9.31 4.42
CA ARG A 12 9.89 8.25 4.33
C ARG A 12 9.92 7.44 5.61
N PHE A 13 9.88 6.12 5.45
CA PHE A 13 10.00 5.15 6.53
C PHE A 13 11.27 4.34 6.33
N GLU A 14 12.15 4.37 7.32
CA GLU A 14 13.30 3.47 7.34
C GLU A 14 12.90 2.15 7.97
N GLN A 15 13.06 1.08 7.21
CA GLN A 15 12.83 -0.28 7.63
C GLN A 15 14.18 -0.96 7.79
N ALA A 16 14.63 -1.07 9.04
CA ALA A 16 15.81 -1.84 9.36
C ALA A 16 15.63 -3.29 8.88
N THR A 17 16.62 -3.80 8.17
CA THR A 17 16.69 -5.21 7.80
C THR A 17 17.44 -5.98 8.89
N ARG A 18 17.69 -7.27 8.64
CA ARG A 18 18.49 -8.10 9.55
C ARG A 18 19.97 -7.72 9.62
N GLY A 19 20.44 -6.82 8.75
CA GLY A 19 21.87 -6.51 8.63
C GLY A 19 22.71 -7.67 8.06
N ASP A 20 22.05 -8.70 7.51
CA ASP A 20 22.70 -9.82 6.79
C ASP A 20 22.85 -9.54 5.28
N GLY A 21 22.47 -8.34 4.84
CA GLY A 21 22.52 -7.92 3.43
C GLY A 21 21.41 -8.52 2.56
N THR A 22 20.36 -9.06 3.18
CA THR A 22 19.18 -9.58 2.49
C THR A 22 17.92 -8.80 2.87
N LEU A 23 16.98 -8.71 1.92
CA LEU A 23 15.68 -8.08 2.12
C LEU A 23 14.60 -9.03 1.61
N ARG A 24 13.63 -9.38 2.48
CA ARG A 24 12.56 -10.33 2.17
C ARG A 24 11.21 -9.77 2.58
N PHE A 25 10.32 -9.56 1.61
CA PHE A 25 8.98 -9.07 1.88
C PHE A 25 7.95 -9.70 0.95
N LEU A 26 6.70 -9.72 1.38
CA LEU A 26 5.57 -10.19 0.57
C LEU A 26 4.87 -8.99 -0.07
N VAL A 27 4.38 -9.17 -1.31
CA VAL A 27 3.57 -8.17 -2.01
C VAL A 27 2.19 -8.74 -2.32
N VAL A 28 1.14 -8.11 -1.81
CA VAL A 28 -0.26 -8.51 -2.02
C VAL A 28 -1.09 -7.34 -2.53
N GLY A 29 -2.07 -7.62 -3.40
CA GLY A 29 -3.02 -6.65 -3.91
C GLY A 29 -4.39 -7.29 -4.05
N ASP A 30 -5.43 -6.47 -4.22
CA ASP A 30 -6.76 -6.93 -4.60
C ASP A 30 -7.36 -7.97 -3.62
N TRP A 31 -7.32 -7.73 -2.31
CA TRP A 31 -7.46 -8.80 -1.32
C TRP A 31 -8.67 -8.76 -0.39
N GLY A 32 -9.09 -7.62 0.18
CA GLY A 32 -9.98 -7.64 1.35
C GLY A 32 -11.43 -7.95 1.04
N ARG A 33 -11.84 -9.18 1.38
CA ARG A 33 -13.18 -9.74 1.16
C ARG A 33 -13.63 -10.63 2.31
N LYS A 34 -13.29 -10.27 3.55
CA LYS A 34 -13.75 -10.99 4.76
C LYS A 34 -13.43 -12.49 4.77
N GLY A 35 -12.32 -12.87 4.15
CA GLY A 35 -11.90 -14.28 3.99
C GLY A 35 -12.41 -14.98 2.74
N GLU A 36 -13.35 -14.38 2.00
CA GLU A 36 -13.93 -14.92 0.77
C GLU A 36 -12.98 -14.76 -0.44
N TYR A 37 -13.37 -15.32 -1.60
CA TYR A 37 -12.63 -15.22 -2.88
C TYR A 37 -11.16 -15.63 -2.79
N ASN A 38 -10.91 -16.71 -2.06
CA ASN A 38 -9.61 -17.28 -1.74
C ASN A 38 -8.72 -16.42 -0.83
N GLN A 39 -9.25 -15.35 -0.21
CA GLN A 39 -8.45 -14.48 0.65
C GLN A 39 -7.84 -15.25 1.82
N SER A 40 -8.63 -16.08 2.53
CA SER A 40 -8.12 -16.89 3.65
C SER A 40 -7.06 -17.91 3.21
N GLN A 41 -7.20 -18.47 2.01
CA GLN A 41 -6.24 -19.42 1.43
C GLN A 41 -4.93 -18.72 1.06
N VAL A 42 -5.00 -17.50 0.51
CA VAL A 42 -3.82 -16.67 0.25
C VAL A 42 -3.14 -16.30 1.57
N ALA A 43 -3.90 -15.86 2.59
CA ALA A 43 -3.37 -15.54 3.91
C ALA A 43 -2.65 -16.74 4.56
N PHE A 44 -3.20 -17.95 4.40
CA PHE A 44 -2.54 -19.17 4.87
C PHE A 44 -1.20 -19.43 4.16
N GLN A 45 -1.13 -19.28 2.84
CA GLN A 45 0.14 -19.45 2.11
C GLN A 45 1.14 -18.35 2.42
N MET A 46 0.68 -17.09 2.55
CA MET A 46 1.52 -15.98 3.01
C MET A 46 2.10 -16.28 4.40
N GLY A 47 1.32 -16.85 5.31
CA GLY A 47 1.79 -17.27 6.63
C GLY A 47 2.90 -18.32 6.56
N ARG A 48 2.74 -19.34 5.71
CA ARG A 48 3.76 -20.39 5.51
C ARG A 48 5.06 -19.84 4.93
N ILE A 49 4.95 -19.08 3.83
CA ILE A 49 6.13 -18.49 3.16
C ILE A 49 6.79 -17.45 4.05
N GLY A 50 5.99 -16.65 4.77
CA GLY A 50 6.51 -15.67 5.72
C GLY A 50 7.30 -16.31 6.87
N ASP A 51 6.95 -17.52 7.27
CA ASP A 51 7.67 -18.29 8.30
C ASP A 51 8.95 -18.92 7.73
N GLU A 52 8.86 -19.53 6.55
CA GLU A 52 10.00 -20.16 5.87
C GLU A 52 11.12 -19.17 5.52
N LEU A 53 10.75 -17.99 5.05
CA LEU A 53 11.70 -16.94 4.65
C LEU A 53 12.03 -15.98 5.77
N ASP A 54 11.27 -16.02 6.87
CA ASP A 54 11.26 -15.04 7.95
C ASP A 54 11.25 -13.61 7.36
N ILE A 55 10.09 -13.15 6.89
CA ILE A 55 10.00 -11.87 6.17
C ILE A 55 10.19 -10.64 7.09
N ASP A 56 10.63 -9.53 6.52
CA ASP A 56 10.84 -8.25 7.19
C ASP A 56 9.52 -7.46 7.33
N PHE A 57 8.74 -7.39 6.25
CA PHE A 57 7.45 -6.67 6.18
C PHE A 57 6.56 -7.18 5.04
N VAL A 58 5.36 -6.58 4.92
CA VAL A 58 4.42 -6.82 3.83
C VAL A 58 4.11 -5.50 3.12
N VAL A 59 4.00 -5.54 1.80
CA VAL A 59 3.53 -4.44 0.96
C VAL A 59 2.14 -4.76 0.42
N SER A 60 1.18 -3.86 0.63
CA SER A 60 -0.12 -3.88 -0.04
C SER A 60 -0.16 -2.87 -1.19
N THR A 61 -0.46 -3.32 -2.40
CA THR A 61 -0.52 -2.48 -3.61
C THR A 61 -1.88 -1.81 -3.81
N GLY A 62 -2.77 -1.87 -2.82
CA GLY A 62 -4.11 -1.28 -2.88
C GLY A 62 -5.20 -2.27 -3.27
N ASP A 63 -6.40 -1.72 -3.42
CA ASP A 63 -7.65 -2.47 -3.45
C ASP A 63 -7.78 -3.34 -2.19
N ASN A 64 -7.62 -2.65 -1.05
CA ASN A 64 -7.54 -3.25 0.26
C ASN A 64 -8.89 -3.76 0.73
N PHE A 65 -9.99 -3.07 0.42
CA PHE A 65 -11.34 -3.46 0.85
C PHE A 65 -12.37 -3.40 -0.29
N TYR A 66 -12.91 -4.57 -0.64
CA TYR A 66 -13.92 -4.71 -1.70
C TYR A 66 -15.36 -4.74 -1.16
N ASP A 67 -16.34 -4.34 -1.96
CA ASP A 67 -16.20 -3.78 -3.32
C ASP A 67 -16.04 -2.26 -3.34
N ASN A 68 -16.30 -1.56 -2.24
CA ASN A 68 -16.32 -0.09 -2.20
C ASN A 68 -15.66 0.47 -0.93
N GLY A 69 -14.43 0.07 -0.65
CA GLY A 69 -13.63 0.59 0.47
C GLY A 69 -14.28 0.38 1.84
N LEU A 70 -13.74 1.07 2.85
CA LEU A 70 -14.37 1.18 4.17
C LEU A 70 -15.43 2.27 4.15
N LYS A 71 -16.43 2.21 5.03
CA LYS A 71 -17.43 3.28 5.21
C LYS A 71 -17.02 4.36 6.21
N GLY A 72 -15.88 4.17 6.88
CA GLY A 72 -15.36 5.03 7.93
C GLY A 72 -14.37 4.28 8.82
N GLU A 73 -13.82 4.97 9.81
CA GLU A 73 -12.74 4.45 10.69
C GLU A 73 -13.18 3.28 11.58
N ASN A 74 -14.48 3.13 11.82
CA ASN A 74 -15.07 2.08 12.64
C ASN A 74 -15.75 0.97 11.81
N ASP A 75 -15.51 0.92 10.49
CA ASP A 75 -16.11 -0.13 9.66
C ASP A 75 -15.55 -1.51 10.05
N PRO A 76 -16.41 -2.49 10.43
CA PRO A 76 -15.96 -3.82 10.83
C PRO A 76 -15.19 -4.55 9.73
N SER A 77 -15.35 -4.15 8.46
CA SER A 77 -14.64 -4.74 7.32
C SER A 77 -13.12 -4.59 7.45
N PHE A 78 -12.62 -3.61 8.20
CA PHE A 78 -11.20 -3.53 8.56
C PHE A 78 -10.77 -4.77 9.34
N LEU A 79 -11.47 -5.10 10.43
CA LEU A 79 -11.17 -6.28 11.24
C LEU A 79 -11.42 -7.57 10.46
N ASP A 80 -12.58 -7.67 9.81
CA ASP A 80 -13.04 -8.88 9.12
C ASP A 80 -12.15 -9.24 7.93
N SER A 81 -11.55 -8.24 7.26
CA SER A 81 -10.74 -8.46 6.05
C SER A 81 -9.24 -8.35 6.29
N PHE A 82 -8.79 -7.71 7.36
CA PHE A 82 -7.35 -7.54 7.64
C PHE A 82 -6.95 -8.24 8.94
N THR A 83 -7.41 -7.73 10.08
CA THR A 83 -6.94 -8.17 11.41
C THR A 83 -7.22 -9.66 11.66
N HIS A 84 -8.43 -10.12 11.35
CA HIS A 84 -8.85 -11.51 11.61
C HIS A 84 -8.44 -12.49 10.49
N ILE A 85 -7.93 -12.00 9.36
CA ILE A 85 -7.52 -12.85 8.23
C ILE A 85 -6.03 -13.16 8.29
N TYR A 86 -5.18 -12.15 8.47
CA TYR A 86 -3.73 -12.31 8.43
C TYR A 86 -3.16 -12.55 9.83
N THR A 87 -3.55 -13.66 10.45
CA THR A 87 -3.28 -13.96 11.87
C THR A 87 -2.00 -14.78 12.12
N ALA A 88 -1.35 -15.28 11.07
CA ALA A 88 -0.11 -16.03 11.20
C ALA A 88 0.98 -15.21 11.90
N LYS A 89 1.78 -15.84 12.77
CA LYS A 89 2.85 -15.18 13.55
C LYS A 89 3.86 -14.48 12.63
N SER A 90 4.22 -15.11 11.53
CA SER A 90 5.11 -14.56 10.50
C SER A 90 4.57 -13.32 9.80
N LEU A 91 3.25 -13.08 9.85
CA LEU A 91 2.58 -11.89 9.30
C LEU A 91 2.32 -10.80 10.34
N GLN A 92 2.77 -10.98 11.59
CA GLN A 92 2.75 -9.94 12.63
C GLN A 92 3.93 -8.97 12.44
N LYS A 93 4.04 -8.42 11.23
CA LYS A 93 5.07 -7.49 10.77
C LYS A 93 4.39 -6.18 10.34
N GLN A 94 5.16 -5.14 10.03
CA GLN A 94 4.61 -3.91 9.45
C GLN A 94 4.01 -4.20 8.07
N TRP A 95 2.83 -3.64 7.80
CA TRP A 95 2.20 -3.62 6.49
C TRP A 95 2.24 -2.20 5.93
N PHE A 96 2.94 -2.02 4.81
CA PHE A 96 3.01 -0.77 4.05
C PHE A 96 1.99 -0.82 2.92
N SER A 97 0.94 -0.02 3.00
CA SER A 97 -0.21 -0.10 2.12
C SER A 97 -0.46 1.21 1.38
N VAL A 98 -0.87 1.13 0.12
CA VAL A 98 -1.46 2.25 -0.62
C VAL A 98 -2.92 1.98 -0.94
N LEU A 99 -3.60 2.99 -1.48
CA LEU A 99 -4.98 2.91 -1.90
C LEU A 99 -5.08 2.46 -3.36
N GLY A 100 -6.05 1.60 -3.65
CA GLY A 100 -6.48 1.28 -5.02
C GLY A 100 -7.80 1.96 -5.37
N ASN A 101 -8.29 1.74 -6.59
CA ASN A 101 -9.52 2.39 -7.05
C ASN A 101 -10.77 1.93 -6.30
N HIS A 102 -10.82 0.68 -5.80
CA HIS A 102 -11.93 0.21 -4.98
C HIS A 102 -11.96 0.89 -3.61
N ASP A 103 -10.80 1.22 -3.05
CA ASP A 103 -10.68 1.92 -1.78
C ASP A 103 -11.26 3.34 -1.85
N TYR A 104 -11.05 4.01 -2.99
CA TYR A 104 -11.63 5.31 -3.27
C TYR A 104 -13.15 5.30 -3.43
N ARG A 105 -13.79 4.15 -3.66
CA ARG A 105 -15.25 4.08 -3.77
C ARG A 105 -15.96 4.16 -2.41
N GLY A 106 -15.20 4.06 -1.32
CA GLY A 106 -15.65 4.25 0.05
C GLY A 106 -15.10 5.54 0.67
N ASP A 107 -14.82 5.48 1.96
CA ASP A 107 -14.10 6.47 2.73
C ASP A 107 -12.59 6.21 2.61
N ALA A 108 -11.96 6.89 1.65
CA ALA A 108 -10.53 6.72 1.39
C ALA A 108 -9.69 7.24 2.56
N VAL A 109 -10.10 8.36 3.17
CA VAL A 109 -9.34 8.98 4.27
C VAL A 109 -9.42 8.17 5.57
N ALA A 110 -10.47 7.37 5.76
CA ALA A 110 -10.54 6.43 6.88
C ALA A 110 -9.39 5.42 6.85
N GLN A 111 -9.00 4.93 5.66
CA GLN A 111 -7.87 3.99 5.53
C GLN A 111 -6.53 4.63 5.90
N LEU A 112 -6.40 5.96 5.69
CA LEU A 112 -5.22 6.75 6.03
C LEU A 112 -5.16 7.15 7.51
N SER A 113 -6.26 6.94 8.25
CA SER A 113 -6.40 7.44 9.60
C SER A 113 -5.41 6.77 10.57
N PRO A 114 -4.76 7.55 11.46
CA PRO A 114 -4.02 6.99 12.59
C PRO A 114 -4.87 6.10 13.50
N LEU A 115 -6.21 6.20 13.48
CA LEU A 115 -7.07 5.35 14.29
C LEU A 115 -7.01 3.87 13.88
N LEU A 116 -6.94 3.55 12.58
CA LEU A 116 -6.78 2.17 12.14
C LEU A 116 -5.47 1.56 12.66
N ARG A 117 -4.40 2.37 12.75
CA ARG A 117 -3.12 1.95 13.35
C ARG A 117 -3.22 1.71 14.85
N LYS A 118 -4.17 2.35 15.54
CA LYS A 118 -4.46 2.06 16.96
C LYS A 118 -5.26 0.77 17.12
N ILE A 119 -6.11 0.43 16.15
CA ILE A 119 -6.88 -0.82 16.13
C ILE A 119 -5.95 -2.00 15.83
N ASP A 120 -5.08 -1.86 14.83
CA ASP A 120 -4.06 -2.85 14.46
C ASP A 120 -2.76 -2.16 14.08
N SER A 121 -1.73 -2.28 14.93
CA SER A 121 -0.45 -1.58 14.79
C SER A 121 0.34 -1.98 13.54
N ARG A 122 -0.01 -3.10 12.91
CA ARG A 122 0.60 -3.53 11.65
C ARG A 122 0.18 -2.64 10.49
N TRP A 123 -0.96 -1.96 10.58
CA TRP A 123 -1.48 -1.16 9.48
C TRP A 123 -0.72 0.15 9.33
N LEU A 124 -0.14 0.40 8.15
CA LEU A 124 0.29 1.72 7.72
C LEU A 124 -0.20 1.93 6.30
N CYS A 125 -1.16 2.82 6.12
CA CYS A 125 -1.65 3.20 4.80
C CYS A 125 -1.50 4.70 4.59
N LEU A 126 -0.85 5.07 3.49
CA LEU A 126 -0.67 6.44 3.03
C LEU A 126 -0.92 6.50 1.52
N ARG A 127 -1.13 7.69 0.97
CA ARG A 127 -1.30 7.84 -0.48
C ARG A 127 0.00 7.54 -1.21
N SER A 128 1.08 8.25 -0.88
CA SER A 128 2.38 8.04 -1.52
C SER A 128 3.50 8.29 -0.52
N PHE A 129 4.45 7.37 -0.46
CA PHE A 129 5.53 7.36 0.51
C PHE A 129 6.68 6.45 0.03
N VAL A 130 7.83 6.58 0.69
CA VAL A 130 9.02 5.76 0.41
C VAL A 130 9.31 4.86 1.61
N VAL A 131 9.63 3.60 1.33
CA VAL A 131 10.24 2.69 2.31
C VAL A 131 11.70 2.50 1.94
N GLY A 132 12.60 3.03 2.76
CA GLY A 132 14.03 2.74 2.69
C GLY A 132 14.30 1.42 3.41
N ALA A 133 14.95 0.47 2.73
CA ALA A 133 15.20 -0.87 3.25
C ALA A 133 16.64 -1.30 2.97
N GLU A 134 17.59 -0.50 3.47
CA GLU A 134 19.07 -0.64 3.37
C GLU A 134 19.64 -0.83 1.95
N ILE A 135 19.28 -1.92 1.28
CA ILE A 135 19.71 -2.34 -0.05
C ILE A 135 18.69 -2.02 -1.14
N ALA A 136 17.50 -1.53 -0.77
CA ALA A 136 16.45 -1.14 -1.71
C ALA A 136 15.67 0.08 -1.21
N GLU A 137 15.07 0.80 -2.14
CA GLU A 137 14.05 1.81 -1.87
C GLU A 137 12.77 1.43 -2.60
N LEU A 138 11.66 1.44 -1.88
CA LEU A 138 10.34 1.16 -2.43
C LEU A 138 9.54 2.45 -2.52
N PHE A 139 9.11 2.79 -3.73
CA PHE A 139 8.23 3.94 -3.99
C PHE A 139 6.79 3.44 -4.08
N LEU A 140 5.99 3.75 -3.05
CA LEU A 140 4.58 3.43 -3.03
C LEU A 140 3.80 4.67 -3.49
N VAL A 141 2.99 4.54 -4.55
CA VAL A 141 2.37 5.68 -5.25
C VAL A 141 0.86 5.49 -5.40
N ASP A 142 0.11 6.57 -5.16
CA ASP A 142 -1.35 6.60 -5.34
C ASP A 142 -1.66 6.83 -6.81
N THR A 143 -1.97 5.76 -7.54
CA THR A 143 -2.21 5.84 -8.99
C THR A 143 -3.65 6.25 -9.33
N THR A 144 -4.60 6.12 -8.40
CA THR A 144 -6.03 6.35 -8.67
C THR A 144 -6.32 7.75 -9.21
N PRO A 145 -5.72 8.85 -8.67
CA PRO A 145 -5.93 10.19 -9.19
C PRO A 145 -5.40 10.44 -10.61
N PHE A 146 -4.56 9.56 -11.17
CA PHE A 146 -4.04 9.70 -12.54
C PHE A 146 -5.03 9.19 -13.60
N VAL A 147 -6.03 8.40 -13.21
CA VAL A 147 -6.97 7.78 -14.14
C VAL A 147 -8.12 8.75 -14.41
N ASN A 148 -8.06 9.44 -15.55
CA ASN A 148 -9.06 10.44 -15.96
C ASN A 148 -10.51 9.92 -15.97
N ASN A 149 -10.71 8.63 -16.27
CA ASN A 149 -12.06 8.06 -16.39
C ASN A 149 -12.80 8.06 -15.05
N TYR A 150 -12.11 7.89 -13.91
CA TYR A 150 -12.74 7.94 -12.59
C TYR A 150 -13.34 9.32 -12.25
N PHE A 151 -12.95 10.38 -12.98
CA PHE A 151 -13.49 11.72 -12.82
C PHE A 151 -14.57 12.07 -13.85
N LYS A 152 -14.37 11.62 -15.10
CA LYS A 152 -15.19 12.05 -16.25
C LYS A 152 -16.38 11.13 -16.51
N ASP A 153 -16.19 9.83 -16.28
CA ASP A 153 -17.18 8.80 -16.57
C ASP A 153 -17.00 7.63 -15.58
N PRO A 154 -17.35 7.83 -14.30
CA PRO A 154 -17.16 6.81 -13.27
C PRO A 154 -18.23 5.70 -13.32
N GLY A 155 -19.15 5.74 -14.28
CA GLY A 155 -20.35 4.90 -14.28
C GLY A 155 -21.18 5.13 -13.02
N GLU A 156 -21.59 4.05 -12.37
CA GLU A 156 -22.39 4.08 -11.13
C GLU A 156 -21.55 4.35 -9.86
N HIS A 157 -20.22 4.43 -9.98
CA HIS A 157 -19.35 4.57 -8.82
C HIS A 157 -19.19 6.02 -8.39
N LYS A 158 -19.15 6.23 -7.08
CA LYS A 158 -18.75 7.52 -6.48
C LYS A 158 -17.37 7.36 -5.87
N TYR A 159 -16.46 8.25 -6.20
CA TYR A 159 -15.09 8.26 -5.69
C TYR A 159 -14.91 9.38 -4.65
N ASP A 160 -14.14 9.09 -3.60
CA ASP A 160 -13.78 10.01 -2.54
C ASP A 160 -12.50 10.77 -2.88
N TRP A 161 -12.68 12.00 -3.35
CA TRP A 161 -11.60 12.89 -3.78
C TRP A 161 -11.11 13.86 -2.69
N ARG A 162 -11.46 13.61 -1.42
CA ARG A 162 -10.93 14.39 -0.30
C ARG A 162 -9.40 14.32 -0.29
N ASP A 163 -8.78 15.46 -0.03
CA ASP A 163 -7.32 15.65 0.04
C ASP A 163 -6.53 15.40 -1.26
N VAL A 164 -7.22 15.18 -2.40
CA VAL A 164 -6.58 15.09 -3.74
C VAL A 164 -7.13 16.10 -4.74
N SER A 165 -8.10 16.92 -4.35
CA SER A 165 -8.64 18.01 -5.18
C SER A 165 -7.91 19.33 -4.93
N PRO A 166 -7.50 20.09 -5.97
CA PRO A 166 -7.70 19.82 -7.40
C PRO A 166 -6.72 18.78 -7.96
N VAL A 167 -7.26 17.78 -8.67
CA VAL A 167 -6.55 16.58 -9.16
C VAL A 167 -5.36 16.92 -10.05
N LYS A 168 -5.49 17.91 -10.95
CA LYS A 168 -4.38 18.35 -11.81
C LYS A 168 -3.19 18.85 -11.01
N SER A 169 -3.46 19.61 -9.94
CA SER A 169 -2.40 20.13 -9.07
C SER A 169 -1.77 19.00 -8.28
N TYR A 170 -2.59 18.10 -7.75
CA TYR A 170 -2.14 16.95 -6.97
C TYR A 170 -1.24 16.02 -7.79
N THR A 171 -1.71 15.57 -8.96
CA THR A 171 -0.95 14.68 -9.85
C THR A 171 0.33 15.32 -10.40
N ALA A 172 0.30 16.62 -10.75
CA ALA A 172 1.51 17.33 -11.15
C ALA A 172 2.54 17.42 -10.01
N HIS A 173 2.08 17.62 -8.78
CA HIS A 173 2.95 17.61 -7.61
C HIS A 173 3.56 16.22 -7.38
N LEU A 174 2.75 15.15 -7.42
CA LEU A 174 3.24 13.78 -7.30
C LEU A 174 4.30 13.46 -8.35
N LEU A 175 4.07 13.78 -9.63
CA LEU A 175 5.05 13.57 -10.70
C LEU A 175 6.36 14.33 -10.45
N LYS A 176 6.26 15.55 -9.94
CA LYS A 176 7.45 16.34 -9.59
C LYS A 176 8.26 15.68 -8.47
N VAL A 177 7.59 15.23 -7.41
CA VAL A 177 8.26 14.56 -6.28
C VAL A 177 8.86 13.22 -6.73
N SER A 178 8.11 12.40 -7.47
CA SER A 178 8.61 11.12 -8.02
C SER A 178 9.83 11.30 -8.93
N ALA A 179 9.82 12.31 -9.81
CA ALA A 179 10.95 12.60 -10.67
C ALA A 179 12.20 12.99 -9.87
N LEU A 180 12.05 13.83 -8.84
CA LEU A 180 13.15 14.22 -7.95
C LEU A 180 13.75 13.01 -7.22
N CYS A 181 12.93 12.04 -6.81
CA CYS A 181 13.42 10.81 -6.21
C CYS A 181 14.20 9.94 -7.20
N GLN A 182 13.76 9.82 -8.45
CA GLN A 182 14.45 9.03 -9.48
C GLN A 182 15.85 9.57 -9.83
N PHE A 183 16.04 10.90 -9.81
CA PHE A 183 17.33 11.49 -10.12
C PHE A 183 18.41 11.29 -9.04
N SER A 184 18.04 10.76 -7.87
CA SER A 184 18.99 10.50 -6.78
C SER A 184 19.67 9.13 -6.82
N PHE A 185 19.33 8.23 -7.77
CA PHE A 185 19.81 6.83 -7.74
C PHE A 185 20.22 6.26 -9.11
N GLU A 186 21.35 5.55 -9.15
CA GLU A 186 21.86 4.84 -10.36
C GLU A 186 21.29 3.41 -10.53
N ILE A 187 20.53 2.89 -9.56
CA ILE A 187 19.85 1.59 -9.66
C ILE A 187 18.42 1.74 -9.16
N SER A 188 17.52 2.19 -10.04
CA SER A 188 16.08 2.11 -9.80
C SER A 188 15.55 0.82 -10.42
N VAL A 189 15.09 -0.12 -9.59
CA VAL A 189 14.15 -1.14 -10.08
C VAL A 189 12.75 -0.57 -9.92
N VAL A 190 12.30 0.17 -10.93
CA VAL A 190 10.91 0.62 -11.00
C VAL A 190 10.07 -0.59 -11.37
N PHE A 191 9.40 -1.19 -10.39
CA PHE A 191 8.36 -2.16 -10.67
C PHE A 191 7.09 -1.40 -11.05
N GLU A 192 6.85 -1.26 -12.35
CA GLU A 192 5.50 -1.05 -12.84
C GLU A 192 4.77 -2.38 -12.73
N LEU A 193 4.14 -2.63 -11.57
CA LEU A 193 3.36 -3.83 -11.34
C LEU A 193 2.05 -3.73 -12.15
N VAL A 194 2.11 -4.04 -13.45
CA VAL A 194 0.90 -4.36 -14.21
C VAL A 194 0.46 -5.74 -13.75
N MET A 195 -0.36 -5.77 -12.70
CA MET A 195 -0.96 -6.98 -12.12
C MET A 195 -2.02 -7.56 -13.08
N LEU A 196 -1.56 -8.21 -14.15
CA LEU A 196 -2.40 -9.10 -14.95
C LEU A 196 -2.46 -10.47 -14.25
N ASN A 197 -3.48 -10.65 -13.41
CA ASN A 197 -4.01 -11.93 -12.92
C ASN A 197 -3.13 -12.82 -11.99
N ARG A 198 -2.27 -12.29 -11.12
CA ARG A 198 -1.67 -13.09 -10.01
C ARG A 198 -1.60 -12.31 -8.70
N LYS A 199 -2.34 -12.79 -7.70
CA LYS A 199 -2.67 -12.11 -6.41
C LYS A 199 -1.53 -12.00 -5.38
N LEU A 200 -0.34 -12.51 -5.66
CA LEU A 200 0.80 -12.51 -4.72
C LEU A 200 2.11 -12.59 -5.49
N LEU A 201 3.04 -11.67 -5.20
CA LEU A 201 4.41 -11.69 -5.72
C LEU A 201 5.39 -11.72 -4.53
N LEU A 202 6.38 -12.60 -4.61
CA LEU A 202 7.51 -12.62 -3.69
C LEU A 202 8.70 -11.92 -4.36
N LEU A 203 9.34 -11.03 -3.62
CA LEU A 203 10.56 -10.34 -4.05
C LEU A 203 11.65 -10.57 -3.00
N GLU A 204 12.80 -11.08 -3.42
CA GLU A 204 14.01 -11.20 -2.61
C GLU A 204 15.15 -10.44 -3.29
N PHE A 205 15.84 -9.60 -2.53
CA PHE A 205 17.01 -8.86 -3.00
C PHE A 205 18.23 -9.22 -2.17
N THR A 206 19.37 -9.36 -2.83
CA THR A 206 20.67 -9.61 -2.20
C THR A 206 21.66 -8.56 -2.67
N LYS A 207 22.40 -7.95 -1.74
CA LYS A 207 23.50 -7.04 -2.09
C LYS A 207 24.55 -7.81 -2.90
N LYS A 208 24.93 -7.31 -4.09
CA LYS A 208 26.12 -7.81 -4.80
C LYS A 208 27.37 -7.27 -4.08
N ASN A 209 28.28 -8.18 -3.74
CA ASN A 209 29.62 -7.87 -3.24
C ASN A 209 30.48 -7.20 -4.31
#